data_AF-A0A957GIP9-F1
#
_entry.id   AF-A0A957GIP9-F1
#
_cell.length_a   1.000
_cell.length_b   1.000
_cell.length_c   1.000
_cell.angle_alpha   90.00
_cell.angle_beta   90.00
_cell.angle_gamma   90.00
#
_symmetry.space_group_name_H-M   'P 1'
#
loop_
_entity.id
_entity.type
_entity.pdbx_description
1 polymer ?
#
loop_
_entity_poly.entity_id
_entity_poly.type
_entity_poly.pdbx_seq_one_letter_code
_entity_poly.pdbx_strand_id
1 'polypeptide(L)' 'QIAEALVRLGYGDDPRLANALSLIRDKQDKNGRWSLAYDYAGKTWVEFGKKNQPNKWVTLRAVRLLKECSL' A
#
# COMPACT_ATOMS: atom_id res chain seq x y z
N GLN A 1 -3.34 -2.82 5.26
CA GLN A 1 -3.78 -2.77 6.68
C GLN A 1 -2.88 -3.66 7.53
N ILE A 2 -2.91 -5.00 7.38
CA ILE A 2 -2.11 -5.91 8.23
C ILE A 2 -0.60 -5.65 8.15
N ALA A 3 -0.02 -5.59 6.94
CA ALA A 3 1.42 -5.32 6.77
C ALA A 3 1.85 -3.99 7.43
N GLU A 4 1.04 -2.94 7.30
CA GLU A 4 1.32 -1.62 7.89
C GLU A 4 1.34 -1.66 9.42
N ALA A 5 0.43 -2.41 10.04
CA ALA A 5 0.44 -2.58 11.49
C ALA A 5 1.70 -3.34 11.95
N LEU A 6 2.07 -4.43 11.26
CA LEU A 6 3.22 -5.25 11.64
C LEU A 6 4.55 -4.51 11.46
N VAL A 7 4.73 -3.79 10.35
CA VAL A 7 5.92 -2.97 10.12
C VAL A 7 6.07 -1.90 11.20
N ARG A 8 4.98 -1.18 11.52
CA ARG A 8 4.99 -0.15 12.58
C ARG A 8 5.25 -0.69 13.98
N LEU A 9 5.03 -1.99 14.21
CA LEU A 9 5.35 -2.67 15.46
C LEU A 9 6.80 -3.20 15.49
N GLY A 10 7.61 -2.91 14.47
CA GLY A 10 9.01 -3.29 14.40
C GLY A 10 9.27 -4.63 13.71
N TYR A 11 8.26 -5.25 13.10
CA TYR A 11 8.41 -6.52 12.37
C TYR A 11 8.79 -6.31 10.89
N GLY A 12 9.31 -5.14 10.52
CA GLY A 12 9.61 -4.80 9.12
C GLY A 12 10.52 -5.79 8.40
N ASP A 13 11.41 -6.44 9.16
CA ASP A 13 12.43 -7.36 8.64
C ASP A 13 12.08 -8.84 8.91
N ASP A 14 10.83 -9.13 9.33
CA ASP A 14 10.38 -10.51 9.54
C ASP A 14 10.31 -11.26 8.20
N PRO A 15 11.02 -12.40 8.02
CA PRO A 15 11.05 -13.14 6.77
C PRO A 15 9.66 -13.57 6.27
N ARG A 16 8.69 -13.75 7.17
CA ARG A 16 7.31 -14.13 6.82
C ARG A 16 6.57 -13.00 6.11
N LEU A 17 7.03 -11.76 6.24
CA LEU A 17 6.47 -10.60 5.54
C LEU A 17 7.10 -10.35 4.17
N ALA A 18 8.22 -11.00 3.84
CA ALA A 18 8.95 -10.77 2.59
C ALA A 18 8.05 -10.86 1.35
N ASN A 19 7.24 -11.91 1.24
CA ASN A 19 6.32 -12.09 0.11
C ASN A 19 5.26 -10.97 0.02
N ALA A 20 4.74 -10.53 1.16
CA ALA A 20 3.74 -9.46 1.20
C ALA A 20 4.35 -8.10 0.82
N LEU A 21 5.56 -7.81 1.31
CA LEU A 21 6.31 -6.59 0.97
C LEU A 21 6.71 -6.58 -0.51
N SER A 22 7.16 -7.71 -1.05
CA SER A 22 7.43 -7.87 -2.49
C SER A 22 6.18 -7.58 -3.31
N LEU A 23 5.05 -8.22 -3.00
CA LEU A 23 3.79 -8.00 -3.70
C LEU A 23 3.32 -6.54 -3.66
N ILE A 24 3.57 -5.85 -2.54
CA ILE A 24 3.28 -4.41 -2.45
C ILE A 24 4.22 -3.64 -3.36
N ARG A 25 5.53 -3.92 -3.34
CA ARG A 25 6.51 -3.23 -4.17
C ARG A 25 6.27 -3.44 -5.66
N ASP A 26 5.93 -4.65 -6.08
CA ASP A 26 5.68 -5.01 -7.49
C ASP A 26 4.47 -4.27 -8.10
N LYS A 27 3.56 -3.75 -7.26
CA LYS A 27 2.42 -2.94 -7.69
C LYS A 27 2.76 -1.46 -7.89
N GLN A 28 3.99 -1.04 -7.60
CA GLN A 28 4.45 0.32 -7.82
C GLN A 28 4.55 0.60 -9.32
N ASP A 29 3.97 1.70 -9.77
CA ASP A 29 4.14 2.16 -11.15
C ASP A 29 5.51 2.82 -11.37
N LYS A 30 5.83 3.12 -12.63
CA LYS A 30 7.07 3.80 -13.03
C LYS A 30 7.30 5.18 -12.38
N ASN A 31 6.25 5.80 -11.84
CA ASN A 31 6.30 7.10 -11.18
C ASN A 31 6.30 6.97 -9.65
N GLY A 32 6.43 5.75 -9.13
CA GLY A 32 6.45 5.48 -7.70
C GLY A 32 5.07 5.47 -7.02
N ARG A 33 3.99 5.21 -7.75
CA ARG A 33 2.60 5.32 -7.26
C ARG A 33 1.88 3.98 -7.25
N TRP A 34 0.80 3.90 -6.48
CA TRP A 34 -0.07 2.73 -6.40
C TRP A 34 -1.50 3.06 -6.80
N SER A 35 -2.14 2.12 -7.49
CA SER A 35 -3.51 2.26 -7.97
C SER A 35 -4.56 1.94 -6.91
N LEU A 36 -5.76 2.51 -7.06
CA LEU A 36 -6.93 2.13 -6.28
C LEU A 36 -7.52 0.81 -6.81
N ALA A 37 -7.06 -0.33 -6.27
CA ALA A 37 -7.51 -1.64 -6.72
C ALA A 37 -8.96 -1.97 -6.30
N TYR A 38 -9.39 -1.45 -5.15
CA TYR A 38 -10.75 -1.59 -4.63
C TYR A 38 -11.30 -0.21 -4.29
N ASP A 39 -12.51 0.06 -4.75
CA ASP A 39 -13.26 1.27 -4.46
C ASP A 39 -14.58 0.94 -3.76
N TYR A 40 -15.07 1.92 -3.00
CA TYR A 40 -16.36 1.86 -2.31
C TYR A 40 -17.40 2.73 -3.01
N ALA A 41 -17.28 2.88 -4.34
CA ALA A 41 -18.22 3.66 -5.15
C ALA A 41 -19.66 3.17 -4.90
N GLY A 42 -20.57 4.11 -4.63
CA GLY A 42 -21.97 3.82 -4.30
C GLY A 42 -22.23 3.16 -2.94
N LYS A 43 -21.19 2.88 -2.13
CA LYS A 43 -21.33 2.28 -0.78
C LYS A 43 -21.10 3.29 0.35
N THR A 44 -20.60 4.48 0.03
CA THR A 44 -20.33 5.55 0.98
C THR A 44 -20.65 6.90 0.36
N TRP A 45 -20.74 7.95 1.20
CA TRP A 45 -21.00 9.33 0.78
C TRP A 45 -19.83 10.00 0.05
N VAL A 46 -18.65 9.36 0.00
CA VAL A 46 -17.41 9.96 -0.52
C VAL A 46 -16.78 9.05 -1.57
N GLU A 47 -16.32 9.65 -2.66
CA GLU A 47 -15.49 8.97 -3.65
C GLU A 47 -14.00 9.19 -3.36
N PHE A 48 -13.25 8.09 -3.37
CA PHE A 48 -11.81 8.12 -3.08
C PHE A 48 -10.95 8.21 -4.35
N GLY A 49 -11.57 8.20 -5.53
CA GLY A 49 -10.92 8.23 -6.84
C GLY A 49 -11.41 7.12 -7.76
N LYS A 50 -10.91 7.12 -9.00
CA LYS A 50 -11.26 6.11 -10.01
C LYS A 50 -10.52 4.80 -9.75
N LYS A 51 -11.24 3.69 -9.84
CA LYS A 51 -10.65 2.35 -9.78
C LYS A 51 -9.53 2.18 -10.82
N ASN A 52 -8.47 1.46 -10.45
CA ASN A 52 -7.28 1.19 -11.25
C ASN A 52 -6.45 2.42 -11.66
N GLN A 53 -6.79 3.62 -11.17
CA GLN A 53 -5.96 4.82 -11.36
C GLN A 53 -5.04 5.05 -10.16
N PRO A 54 -3.86 5.68 -10.35
CA PRO A 54 -2.99 6.08 -9.25
C PRO A 54 -3.74 6.87 -8.18
N ASN A 55 -3.55 6.50 -6.92
CA ASN A 55 -4.30 7.06 -5.80
C ASN A 55 -3.38 7.63 -4.73
N LYS A 56 -3.64 8.86 -4.30
CA LYS A 56 -2.81 9.58 -3.32
C LYS A 56 -2.74 8.86 -1.97
N TRP A 57 -3.85 8.28 -1.51
CA TRP A 57 -3.94 7.66 -0.19
C TRP A 57 -3.26 6.29 -0.18
N VAL A 58 -3.49 5.48 -1.23
CA VAL A 58 -2.81 4.19 -1.39
C VAL A 58 -1.30 4.39 -1.52
N THR A 59 -0.89 5.37 -2.34
CA THR A 59 0.52 5.71 -2.54
C THR A 59 1.19 6.15 -1.24
N LEU A 60 0.57 7.06 -0.48
CA LEU A 60 1.13 7.52 0.80
C LEU A 60 1.38 6.36 1.78
N ARG A 61 0.41 5.44 1.90
CA ARG A 61 0.51 4.29 2.79
C ARG A 61 1.61 3.31 2.36
N ALA A 62 1.67 3.00 1.07
CA ALA A 62 2.69 2.10 0.52
C ALA A 62 4.09 2.69 0.69
N VAL A 63 4.30 3.98 0.42
CA VAL A 63 5.59 4.64 0.60
C VAL A 63 6.02 4.65 2.06
N ARG A 64 5.10 4.95 3.00
CA ARG A 64 5.42 4.94 4.43
C ARG A 64 5.85 3.54 4.90
N LEU A 65 5.05 2.53 4.57
CA LEU A 65 5.37 1.13 4.85
C LEU A 65 6.78 0.75 4.36
N LEU A 66 7.05 1.00 3.07
CA LEU A 66 8.31 0.60 2.44
C LEU A 66 9.53 1.40 2.91
N LYS A 67 9.34 2.56 3.53
CA LYS A 67 10.41 3.36 4.14
C LYS A 67 10.77 2.90 5.56
N GLU A 68 9.83 2.28 6.26
CA GLU A 68 10.01 1.77 7.63
C GLU A 68 10.59 0.35 7.65
N CYS A 69 10.53 -0.37 6.54
CA CYS A 69 11.27 -1.62 6.35
C CYS A 69 12.75 -1.31 6.04
N SER A 70 13.68 -2.02 6.68
CA SER A 70 15.09 -1.99 6.32
C SER A 70 15.24 -2.75 5.00
N LEU A 71 15.32 -2.04 3.88
CA LEU A 71 15.62 -2.61 2.56
C LEU A 71 16.98 -2.12 2.07
#